data_AF-A0A960M431-F1
#
_entry.id   AF-A0A960M431-F1
#
_cell.length_a   1.000
_cell.length_b   1.000
_cell.length_c   1.000
_cell.angle_alpha   90.00
_cell.angle_beta   90.00
_cell.angle_gamma   90.00
#
_symmetry.space_group_name_H-M   'P 1'
#
loop_
_entity.id
_entity.type
_entity.pdbx_description
1 polymer ?
#
loop_
_entity_poly.entity_id
_entity_poly.type
_entity_poly.pdbx_seq_one_letter_code
_entity_poly.pdbx_strand_id
1 'polypeptide(L)'
;LVCTKHKYLQEELNYIRNTMMLNGYPKGFIETQISNTLMKIDVGKQQKSKISKETESNEPLVKMFMPYEKGISEKIKRVAKKSRIEVIFTKGKTLQTKLTNNNSKSDILDTTGVVYMAGCKEECDMKYIGQTGRKLKTRLKEHVSKAKNYKNGAATANPEVKISGLSQHLYTAKHTLDWDNVEILTKDNNFRSRSIKEAIHISTSKHKLMNKREERTEISSIWKSILQT
;
A
#
# COMPACT_ATOMS: atom_id res chain seq x y z
N LEU A 1 -16.40 3.78 -20.85
CA LEU A 1 -16.36 4.37 -22.20
C LEU A 1 -17.56 3.84 -22.96
N VAL A 2 -18.54 4.70 -23.15
CA VAL A 2 -19.83 4.42 -23.79
C VAL A 2 -19.61 4.54 -25.29
N CYS A 3 -19.48 3.43 -26.00
CA CYS A 3 -19.61 3.42 -27.46
C CYS A 3 -19.93 2.00 -27.96
N THR A 4 -21.13 1.51 -27.66
CA THR A 4 -21.67 0.23 -28.17
C THR A 4 -22.72 0.42 -29.26
N LYS A 5 -22.98 1.66 -29.72
CA LYS A 5 -23.89 1.92 -30.85
C LYS A 5 -23.09 2.24 -32.10
N HIS A 6 -23.16 1.37 -33.11
CA HIS A 6 -22.49 1.51 -34.42
C HIS A 6 -22.76 2.86 -35.13
N LYS A 7 -23.84 3.57 -34.77
CA LYS A 7 -24.31 4.80 -35.42
C LYS A 7 -23.39 6.01 -35.23
N TYR A 8 -22.62 6.10 -34.14
CA TYR A 8 -21.79 7.28 -33.82
C TYR A 8 -20.29 7.05 -34.02
N LEU A 9 -19.89 5.85 -34.46
CA LEU A 9 -18.48 5.48 -34.54
C LEU A 9 -17.70 6.34 -35.54
N GLN A 10 -18.31 6.70 -36.67
CA GLN A 10 -17.65 7.49 -37.71
C GLN A 10 -17.43 8.95 -37.26
N GLU A 11 -18.38 9.53 -36.55
CA GLU A 11 -18.27 10.89 -36.02
C GLU A 11 -17.16 10.99 -34.97
N GLU A 12 -17.10 10.03 -34.05
CA GLU A 12 -16.04 9.93 -33.05
C GLU A 12 -14.66 9.72 -33.68
N LEU A 13 -14.54 8.86 -34.70
CA LEU A 13 -13.27 8.65 -35.41
C LEU A 13 -12.79 9.92 -36.10
N ASN A 14 -13.72 10.70 -36.68
CA ASN A 14 -13.38 11.99 -37.29
C ASN A 14 -12.97 13.02 -36.24
N TYR A 15 -13.65 13.08 -35.09
CA TYR A 15 -13.26 13.93 -33.97
C TYR A 15 -11.85 13.60 -33.46
N ILE A 16 -11.54 12.32 -33.26
CA ILE A 16 -10.21 11.85 -32.83
C ILE A 16 -9.15 12.19 -33.87
N ARG A 17 -9.43 11.93 -35.15
CA ARG A 17 -8.51 12.25 -36.26
C ARG A 17 -8.16 13.74 -36.26
N ASN A 18 -9.16 14.61 -36.20
CA ASN A 18 -8.96 16.07 -36.21
C ASN A 18 -8.19 16.55 -34.98
N THR A 19 -8.57 16.06 -33.79
CA THR A 19 -7.90 16.43 -32.54
C THR A 19 -6.42 16.01 -32.52
N MET A 20 -6.11 14.81 -33.01
CA MET A 20 -4.73 14.32 -33.07
C MET A 20 -3.91 15.06 -34.13
N MET A 21 -4.50 15.41 -35.27
CA MET A 21 -3.83 16.25 -36.26
C MET A 21 -3.51 17.64 -35.73
N LEU A 22 -4.45 18.28 -35.01
CA LEU A 22 -4.22 19.58 -34.36
C LEU A 22 -3.11 19.53 -33.30
N ASN A 23 -2.95 18.39 -32.63
CA ASN A 23 -1.86 18.15 -31.67
C ASN A 23 -0.52 17.78 -32.35
N GLY A 24 -0.41 17.90 -33.68
CA GLY A 24 0.85 17.74 -34.41
C GLY A 24 1.25 16.29 -34.70
N TYR A 25 0.35 15.32 -34.57
CA TYR A 25 0.66 13.92 -34.87
C TYR A 25 0.69 13.65 -36.39
N PRO A 26 1.65 12.86 -36.91
CA PRO A 26 1.72 12.53 -38.34
C PRO A 26 0.48 11.78 -38.82
N LYS A 27 -0.10 12.18 -39.96
CA LYS A 27 -1.31 11.56 -40.53
C LYS A 27 -1.16 10.04 -40.72
N GLY A 28 -0.01 9.59 -41.23
CA GLY A 28 0.26 8.16 -41.42
C GLY A 28 0.22 7.34 -40.13
N PHE A 29 0.68 7.93 -39.02
CA PHE A 29 0.61 7.30 -37.70
C PHE A 29 -0.85 7.18 -37.22
N ILE A 30 -1.63 8.25 -37.35
CA ILE A 30 -3.03 8.29 -36.93
C ILE A 30 -3.86 7.24 -37.70
N GLU A 31 -3.74 7.20 -39.02
CA GLU A 31 -4.48 6.23 -39.84
C GLU A 31 -4.10 4.79 -39.50
N THR A 32 -2.81 4.50 -39.32
CA THR A 32 -2.32 3.16 -38.95
C THR A 32 -2.91 2.71 -37.61
N GLN A 33 -2.96 3.59 -36.62
CA GLN A 33 -3.52 3.26 -35.30
C GLN A 33 -5.05 3.07 -35.35
N ILE A 34 -5.76 3.88 -36.13
CA ILE A 34 -7.21 3.72 -36.34
C ILE A 34 -7.49 2.36 -37.01
N SER A 35 -6.81 2.04 -38.12
CA SER A 35 -6.99 0.77 -38.84
C SER A 35 -6.68 -0.44 -37.96
N ASN A 36 -5.57 -0.42 -37.22
CA ASN A 36 -5.21 -1.50 -36.29
C ASN A 36 -6.26 -1.71 -35.19
N THR A 37 -6.89 -0.63 -34.73
CA THR A 37 -7.91 -0.69 -33.69
C THR A 37 -9.23 -1.24 -34.23
N LEU A 38 -9.64 -0.82 -35.43
CA LEU A 38 -10.83 -1.35 -36.10
C LEU A 38 -10.67 -2.84 -36.42
N MET A 39 -9.50 -3.26 -36.90
CA MET A 39 -9.19 -4.68 -37.12
C MET A 39 -9.31 -5.51 -35.85
N LYS A 40 -8.86 -5.01 -34.69
CA LYS A 40 -9.00 -5.72 -33.40
C LYS A 40 -10.46 -5.84 -32.96
N ILE A 41 -11.30 -4.85 -33.27
CA ILE A 41 -12.73 -4.88 -32.96
C ILE A 41 -13.46 -5.94 -33.82
N ASP A 42 -13.11 -6.04 -35.11
CA ASP A 42 -13.70 -7.05 -36.01
C ASP A 42 -13.19 -8.46 -35.72
N VAL A 43 -11.88 -8.63 -35.43
CA VAL A 43 -11.29 -9.92 -35.04
C VAL A 43 -11.84 -10.40 -33.69
N GLY A 44 -12.10 -9.49 -32.75
CA GLY A 44 -12.73 -9.80 -31.46
C GLY A 44 -14.18 -10.30 -31.57
N LYS A 45 -14.87 -10.03 -32.70
CA LYS A 45 -16.19 -10.60 -33.00
C LYS A 45 -16.12 -11.99 -33.64
N GLN A 46 -15.07 -12.31 -34.40
CA GLN A 46 -14.91 -13.62 -35.05
C GLN A 46 -14.30 -14.71 -34.16
N GLN A 47 -13.60 -14.36 -33.08
CA GLN A 47 -12.94 -15.35 -32.19
C GLN A 47 -13.86 -16.09 -31.21
N LYS A 48 -15.17 -15.82 -31.16
CA LYS A 48 -16.10 -16.61 -30.34
C LYS A 48 -16.53 -17.94 -30.97
N SER A 49 -16.15 -18.23 -32.21
CA SER A 49 -16.52 -19.47 -32.89
C SER A 49 -15.41 -20.00 -33.81
N LYS A 50 -14.33 -20.55 -33.24
CA LYS A 50 -13.57 -21.69 -33.80
C LYS A 50 -12.38 -22.09 -32.91
N ILE A 51 -12.60 -23.18 -32.16
CA ILE A 51 -11.82 -24.42 -32.12
C ILE A 51 -10.30 -24.34 -31.85
N SER A 52 -9.96 -25.02 -30.74
CA SER A 52 -8.76 -25.81 -30.48
C SER A 52 -7.80 -26.04 -31.65
N LYS A 53 -6.58 -25.50 -31.51
CA LYS A 53 -5.36 -26.21 -31.87
C LYS A 53 -4.33 -25.96 -30.79
N GLU A 54 -4.00 -27.02 -30.06
CA GLU A 54 -2.80 -27.14 -29.25
C GLU A 54 -1.60 -26.93 -30.19
N THR A 55 -1.17 -25.68 -30.26
CA THR A 55 0.20 -25.32 -30.60
C THR A 55 0.82 -24.99 -29.27
N GLU A 56 1.94 -25.61 -28.91
CA GLU A 56 2.71 -25.26 -27.72
C GLU A 56 2.87 -23.74 -27.69
N SER A 57 2.04 -23.10 -26.88
CA SER A 57 1.91 -21.66 -26.95
C SER A 57 3.20 -21.11 -26.37
N ASN A 58 3.94 -20.34 -27.18
CA ASN A 58 5.04 -19.51 -26.72
C ASN A 58 4.52 -18.33 -25.87
N GLU A 59 3.36 -18.52 -25.22
CA GLU A 59 2.72 -17.56 -24.36
C GLU A 59 3.50 -17.47 -23.06
N PRO A 60 3.64 -16.24 -22.54
CA PRO A 60 4.32 -16.03 -21.29
C PRO A 60 3.55 -16.69 -20.15
N LEU A 61 4.23 -17.51 -19.35
CA LEU A 61 3.68 -18.13 -18.14
C LEU A 61 3.47 -17.09 -17.04
N VAL A 62 4.32 -16.07 -16.99
CA VAL A 62 4.36 -15.07 -15.92
C VAL A 62 4.65 -13.68 -16.50
N LYS A 63 4.07 -12.63 -15.90
CA LYS A 63 4.35 -11.23 -16.22
C LYS A 63 5.20 -10.58 -15.14
N MET A 64 6.25 -9.87 -15.55
CA MET A 64 7.14 -9.10 -14.69
C MET A 64 7.01 -7.62 -15.02
N PHE A 65 6.77 -6.79 -14.01
CA PHE A 65 6.66 -5.33 -14.16
C PHE A 65 7.92 -4.65 -13.61
N MET A 66 8.55 -3.79 -14.40
CA MET A 66 9.73 -3.05 -13.96
C MET A 66 9.86 -1.69 -14.66
N PRO A 67 10.56 -0.70 -14.06
CA PRO A 67 10.92 0.52 -14.77
C PRO A 67 11.87 0.25 -15.94
N TYR A 68 11.79 1.09 -16.98
CA TYR A 68 12.73 1.04 -18.09
C TYR A 68 14.03 1.77 -17.74
N GLU A 69 15.14 1.04 -17.80
CA GLU A 69 16.51 1.50 -17.62
C GLU A 69 17.31 1.12 -18.87
N LYS A 70 17.77 2.12 -19.62
CA LYS A 70 18.43 1.92 -20.92
C LYS A 70 19.67 1.02 -20.77
N GLY A 71 19.73 -0.04 -21.55
CA GLY A 71 20.86 -0.98 -21.61
C GLY A 71 20.72 -2.19 -20.67
N ILE A 72 20.10 -2.05 -19.50
CA ILE A 72 19.88 -3.15 -18.55
C ILE A 72 18.53 -3.81 -18.83
N SER A 73 17.47 -3.03 -19.01
CA SER A 73 16.10 -3.51 -19.19
C SER A 73 15.95 -4.42 -20.42
N GLU A 74 16.66 -4.14 -21.52
CA GLU A 74 16.65 -4.95 -22.74
C GLU A 74 17.34 -6.30 -22.52
N LYS A 75 18.45 -6.31 -21.77
CA LYS A 75 19.16 -7.53 -21.40
C LYS A 75 18.27 -8.40 -20.51
N ILE A 76 17.63 -7.82 -19.51
CA ILE A 76 16.68 -8.50 -18.63
C ILE A 76 15.52 -9.07 -19.45
N LYS A 77 14.89 -8.27 -20.32
CA LYS A 77 13.80 -8.72 -21.19
C LYS A 77 14.21 -9.89 -22.08
N ARG A 78 15.43 -9.88 -22.60
CA ARG A 78 15.98 -10.96 -23.43
C ARG A 78 16.17 -12.26 -22.64
N VAL A 79 16.69 -12.18 -21.42
CA VAL A 79 16.87 -13.34 -20.54
C VAL A 79 15.51 -13.87 -20.08
N ALA A 80 14.62 -12.99 -19.61
CA ALA A 80 13.28 -13.33 -19.15
C ALA A 80 12.44 -14.03 -20.23
N LYS A 81 12.57 -13.62 -21.50
CA LYS A 81 11.89 -14.28 -22.63
C LYS A 81 12.26 -15.77 -22.76
N LYS A 82 13.51 -16.15 -22.47
CA LYS A 82 13.94 -17.57 -22.50
C LYS A 82 13.22 -18.40 -21.44
N SER A 83 12.88 -17.78 -20.31
CA SER A 83 12.13 -18.39 -19.21
C SER A 83 10.62 -18.23 -19.34
N ARG A 84 10.10 -17.85 -20.52
CA ARG A 84 8.67 -17.57 -20.75
C ARG A 84 8.08 -16.51 -19.80
N ILE A 85 8.89 -15.51 -19.43
CA ILE A 85 8.45 -14.35 -18.64
C ILE A 85 8.29 -13.13 -19.55
N GLU A 86 7.11 -12.54 -19.56
CA GLU A 86 6.86 -11.27 -20.26
C GLU A 86 7.24 -10.09 -19.37
N VAL A 87 8.23 -9.32 -19.81
CA VAL A 87 8.64 -8.08 -19.11
C VAL A 87 7.86 -6.89 -19.69
N ILE A 88 7.07 -6.25 -18.83
CA ILE A 88 6.28 -5.05 -19.11
C ILE A 88 6.94 -3.86 -18.42
N PHE A 89 7.30 -2.85 -19.21
CA PHE A 89 7.91 -1.64 -18.67
C PHE A 89 6.86 -0.66 -18.15
N THR A 90 7.04 -0.21 -16.91
CA THR A 90 6.16 0.75 -16.26
C THR A 90 6.92 2.02 -15.91
N LYS A 91 6.20 3.14 -15.75
CA LYS A 91 6.81 4.34 -15.18
C LYS A 91 7.21 4.06 -13.72
N GLY A 92 8.47 4.30 -13.39
CA GLY A 92 8.95 4.25 -12.01
C GLY A 92 8.34 5.37 -11.16
N LYS A 93 8.77 5.48 -9.90
CA LYS A 93 8.40 6.61 -9.06
C LYS A 93 9.00 7.90 -9.64
N THR A 94 8.21 8.97 -9.74
CA THR A 94 8.69 10.25 -10.27
C THR A 94 9.69 10.90 -9.30
N LEU A 95 10.55 11.77 -9.82
CA LEU A 95 11.44 12.60 -9.00
C LEU A 95 10.65 13.42 -7.99
N GLN A 96 9.50 13.95 -8.39
CA GLN A 96 8.57 14.61 -7.48
C GLN A 96 8.20 13.69 -6.31
N THR A 97 7.77 12.44 -6.52
CA THR A 97 7.47 11.53 -5.39
C THR A 97 8.69 11.24 -4.49
N LYS A 98 9.91 11.29 -5.03
CA LYS A 98 11.14 11.12 -4.24
C LYS A 98 11.55 12.39 -3.47
N LEU A 99 11.34 13.56 -4.07
CA LEU A 99 11.82 14.85 -3.56
C LEU A 99 10.77 15.60 -2.75
N THR A 100 9.50 15.55 -3.16
CA THR A 100 8.37 16.08 -2.40
C THR A 100 7.88 15.03 -1.43
N ASN A 101 8.43 15.07 -0.21
CA ASN A 101 7.77 14.50 0.95
C ASN A 101 6.71 15.50 1.42
N ASN A 102 5.53 15.52 0.78
CA ASN A 102 4.42 16.42 1.15
C ASN A 102 3.79 16.13 2.53
N ASN A 103 4.48 15.37 3.40
CA ASN A 103 4.04 15.08 4.74
C ASN A 103 4.34 16.30 5.63
N SER A 104 3.48 17.32 5.61
CA SER A 104 3.50 18.38 6.62
C SER A 104 3.27 17.77 8.01
N LYS A 105 3.88 18.33 9.07
CA LYS A 105 3.75 17.81 10.46
C LYS A 105 2.31 17.74 10.97
N SER A 106 1.39 18.50 10.38
CA SER A 106 -0.07 18.41 10.61
C SER A 106 -0.69 17.06 10.19
N ASP A 107 0.02 16.23 9.42
CA ASP A 107 -0.47 15.01 8.78
C ASP A 107 -0.27 13.74 9.62
N ILE A 108 0.63 13.76 10.62
CA ILE A 108 1.03 12.55 11.38
C ILE A 108 -0.18 11.89 12.06
N LEU A 109 -0.99 12.66 12.79
CA LEU A 109 -2.15 12.13 13.49
C LEU A 109 -3.28 11.71 12.54
N ASP A 110 -3.34 12.28 11.33
CA ASP A 110 -4.34 11.92 10.32
C ASP A 110 -3.88 10.77 9.39
N THR A 111 -2.63 10.33 9.51
CA THR A 111 -2.15 9.16 8.77
C THR A 111 -2.84 7.86 9.16
N THR A 112 -2.96 6.97 8.16
CA THR A 112 -3.53 5.63 8.27
C THR A 112 -2.47 4.58 7.94
N GLY A 113 -2.69 3.34 8.39
CA GLY A 113 -1.81 2.22 8.09
C GLY A 113 -0.41 2.41 8.68
N VAL A 114 -0.32 2.73 9.97
CA VAL A 114 0.96 3.06 10.62
C VAL A 114 1.26 2.15 11.81
N VAL A 115 2.53 1.90 12.04
CA VAL A 115 3.07 1.50 13.34
C VAL A 115 3.61 2.77 13.99
N TYR A 116 3.16 3.05 15.20
CA TYR A 116 3.47 4.26 15.93
C TYR A 116 4.06 3.95 17.30
N MET A 117 4.79 4.92 17.83
CA MET A 117 5.27 4.94 19.21
C MET A 117 4.61 6.11 19.95
N ALA A 118 4.09 5.84 21.14
CA ALA A 118 3.45 6.84 21.99
C ALA A 118 4.03 6.78 23.41
N GLY A 119 4.12 7.92 24.07
CA GLY A 119 4.59 8.06 25.45
C GLY A 119 3.59 8.81 26.33
N CYS A 120 3.97 8.98 27.59
CA CYS A 120 3.29 9.86 28.54
C CYS A 120 3.85 11.27 28.45
N LYS A 121 3.04 12.25 28.85
CA LYS A 121 3.45 13.66 28.92
C LYS A 121 4.31 13.95 30.15
N GLU A 122 4.07 13.20 31.22
CA GLU A 122 4.86 13.20 32.44
C GLU A 122 6.24 12.54 32.21
N GLU A 123 7.20 12.77 33.10
CA GLU A 123 8.52 12.11 33.04
C GLU A 123 8.40 10.60 33.25
N CYS A 124 8.16 9.88 32.14
CA CYS A 124 7.96 8.45 32.10
C CYS A 124 8.81 7.81 31.00
N ASP A 125 9.71 6.91 31.39
CA ASP A 125 10.58 6.17 30.47
C ASP A 125 9.84 5.15 29.58
N MET A 126 8.60 4.82 29.96
CA MET A 126 7.82 3.80 29.27
C MET A 126 7.28 4.34 27.95
N LYS A 127 7.42 3.55 26.89
CA LYS A 127 6.82 3.81 25.58
C LYS A 127 5.86 2.69 25.21
N TYR A 128 4.90 2.97 24.35
CA TYR A 128 4.00 1.98 23.77
C TYR A 128 4.18 1.98 22.26
N ILE A 129 4.35 0.79 21.68
CA ILE A 129 4.41 0.62 20.23
C ILE A 129 3.11 -0.06 19.80
N GLY A 130 2.37 0.55 18.87
CA GLY A 130 1.10 0.00 18.39
C GLY A 130 0.96 0.11 16.89
N GLN A 131 0.09 -0.69 16.30
CA GLN A 131 -0.34 -0.52 14.91
C GLN A 131 -1.79 -0.05 14.77
N THR A 132 -2.07 0.64 13.67
CA THR A 132 -3.44 0.97 13.26
C THR A 132 -3.57 1.00 11.74
N GLY A 133 -4.65 0.38 11.23
CA GLY A 133 -5.09 0.58 9.84
C GLY A 133 -5.93 1.85 9.67
N ARG A 134 -6.51 2.37 10.75
CA ARG A 134 -7.32 3.59 10.80
C ARG A 134 -6.45 4.81 11.12
N LYS A 135 -7.05 6.00 11.13
CA LYS A 135 -6.36 7.24 11.52
C LYS A 135 -5.72 7.11 12.89
N LEU A 136 -4.46 7.52 13.01
CA LEU A 136 -3.70 7.46 14.26
C LEU A 136 -4.42 8.20 15.40
N LYS A 137 -4.94 9.40 15.13
CA LYS A 137 -5.72 10.21 16.08
C LYS A 137 -6.89 9.43 16.68
N THR A 138 -7.63 8.70 15.86
CA THR A 138 -8.76 7.90 16.31
C THR A 138 -8.29 6.79 17.25
N ARG A 139 -7.20 6.10 16.89
CA ARG A 139 -6.65 5.03 17.73
C ARG A 139 -6.17 5.54 19.08
N LEU A 140 -5.47 6.68 19.12
CA LEU A 140 -5.03 7.28 20.39
C LEU A 140 -6.20 7.74 21.26
N LYS A 141 -7.25 8.32 20.66
CA LYS A 141 -8.49 8.67 21.38
C LYS A 141 -9.15 7.46 22.02
N GLU A 142 -9.18 6.31 21.33
CA GLU A 142 -9.68 5.06 21.91
C GLU A 142 -8.87 4.64 23.13
N HIS A 143 -7.53 4.74 23.07
CA HIS A 143 -6.69 4.39 24.20
C HIS A 143 -6.99 5.27 25.43
N VAL A 144 -7.12 6.58 25.24
CA VAL A 144 -7.45 7.53 26.30
C VAL A 144 -8.86 7.31 26.83
N SER A 145 -9.84 7.09 25.94
CA SER A 145 -11.22 6.82 26.33
C SER A 145 -11.34 5.53 27.13
N LYS A 146 -10.64 4.45 26.72
CA LYS A 146 -10.59 3.20 27.48
C LYS A 146 -9.97 3.37 28.87
N ALA A 147 -8.90 4.16 28.99
CA ALA A 147 -8.29 4.46 30.30
C ALA A 147 -9.29 5.20 31.23
N LYS A 148 -10.05 6.16 30.69
CA LYS A 148 -11.09 6.88 31.44
C LYS A 148 -12.27 5.97 31.82
N ASN A 149 -12.73 5.12 30.91
CA ASN A 149 -13.86 4.23 31.19
C ASN A 149 -13.48 3.13 32.21
N TYR A 150 -12.20 2.75 32.25
CA TYR A 150 -11.67 1.86 33.28
C TYR A 150 -11.74 2.50 34.68
N LYS A 151 -11.50 3.82 34.79
CA LYS A 151 -11.67 4.58 36.04
C LYS A 151 -13.09 4.55 36.59
N ASN A 152 -14.09 4.47 35.71
CA ASN A 152 -15.50 4.54 36.07
C ASN A 152 -16.15 3.17 36.30
N GLY A 153 -15.37 2.07 36.34
CA GLY A 153 -15.90 0.71 36.53
C GLY A 153 -16.69 0.14 35.33
N ALA A 154 -16.87 0.91 34.26
CA ALA A 154 -17.62 0.49 33.08
C ALA A 154 -16.87 -0.56 32.24
N ALA A 155 -15.53 -0.52 32.24
CA ALA A 155 -14.72 -1.51 31.53
C ALA A 155 -14.60 -2.85 32.28
N THR A 156 -14.80 -2.85 33.61
CA THR A 156 -14.84 -4.08 34.42
C THR A 156 -16.21 -4.76 34.40
N ALA A 157 -17.25 -4.07 33.91
CA ALA A 157 -18.60 -4.62 33.77
C ALA A 157 -18.72 -5.62 32.60
N ASN A 158 -17.79 -5.60 31.64
CA ASN A 158 -17.74 -6.56 30.55
C ASN A 158 -16.35 -7.22 30.46
N PRO A 159 -16.18 -8.46 31.00
CA PRO A 159 -14.90 -9.15 31.07
C PRO A 159 -14.23 -9.41 29.72
N GLU A 160 -14.97 -9.30 28.61
CA GLU A 160 -14.44 -9.51 27.26
C GLU A 160 -13.61 -8.32 26.74
N VAL A 161 -13.72 -7.14 27.37
CA VAL A 161 -13.05 -5.92 26.87
C VAL A 161 -11.57 -5.92 27.27
N LYS A 162 -10.72 -6.47 26.39
CA LYS A 162 -9.26 -6.40 26.54
C LYS A 162 -8.78 -4.93 26.53
N ILE A 163 -8.18 -4.52 27.64
CA ILE A 163 -7.52 -3.22 27.79
C ILE A 163 -6.07 -3.30 27.29
N SER A 164 -5.67 -2.35 26.44
CA SER A 164 -4.30 -2.31 25.92
C SER A 164 -3.29 -1.96 27.01
N GLY A 165 -2.03 -2.35 26.85
CA GLY A 165 -0.92 -1.92 27.72
C GLY A 165 -0.86 -0.41 27.97
N LEU A 166 -1.02 0.40 26.91
CA LEU A 166 -1.07 1.86 27.01
C LEU A 166 -2.23 2.36 27.88
N SER A 167 -3.45 1.94 27.57
CA SER A 167 -4.64 2.35 28.35
C SER A 167 -4.54 1.94 29.82
N GLN A 168 -4.02 0.76 30.11
CA GLN A 168 -3.82 0.32 31.49
C GLN A 168 -2.79 1.20 32.19
N HIS A 169 -1.64 1.47 31.55
CA HIS A 169 -0.60 2.32 32.12
C HIS A 169 -1.11 3.74 32.40
N LEU A 170 -1.79 4.38 31.44
CA LEU A 170 -2.37 5.71 31.62
C LEU A 170 -3.32 5.76 32.83
N TYR A 171 -4.10 4.70 33.03
CA TYR A 171 -4.98 4.59 34.18
C TYR A 171 -4.22 4.38 35.50
N THR A 172 -3.38 3.33 35.58
CA THR A 172 -2.74 2.92 36.83
C THR A 172 -1.71 3.93 37.32
N ALA A 173 -0.94 4.52 36.40
CA ALA A 173 0.05 5.55 36.70
C ALA A 173 -0.57 6.95 36.80
N LYS A 174 -1.87 7.12 36.49
CA LYS A 174 -2.56 8.42 36.40
C LYS A 174 -1.87 9.39 35.43
N HIS A 175 -1.26 8.86 34.38
CA HIS A 175 -0.56 9.63 33.36
C HIS A 175 -1.50 10.09 32.24
N THR A 176 -1.05 11.10 31.51
CA THR A 176 -1.69 11.61 30.31
C THR A 176 -0.89 11.25 29.08
N LEU A 177 -1.59 11.00 27.97
CA LEU A 177 -0.94 10.72 26.69
C LEU A 177 -0.25 11.99 26.18
N ASP A 178 1.00 11.86 25.75
CA ASP A 178 1.67 12.91 25.00
C ASP A 178 1.19 12.89 23.54
N TRP A 179 0.41 13.90 23.16
CA TRP A 179 -0.16 14.01 21.81
C TRP A 179 0.81 14.64 20.81
N ASP A 180 1.79 15.41 21.31
CA ASP A 180 2.68 16.22 20.48
C ASP A 180 3.92 15.40 20.08
N ASN A 181 4.37 14.50 20.96
CA ASN A 181 5.54 13.64 20.73
C ASN A 181 5.16 12.21 20.31
N VAL A 182 4.12 12.06 19.47
CA VAL A 182 3.78 10.77 18.85
C VAL A 182 4.60 10.58 17.57
N GLU A 183 5.28 9.44 17.47
CA GLU A 183 6.16 9.14 16.35
C GLU A 183 5.58 8.01 15.48
N ILE A 184 5.70 8.14 14.15
CA ILE A 184 5.42 7.04 13.21
C ILE A 184 6.74 6.31 12.93
N LEU A 185 6.81 5.03 13.33
CA LEU A 185 7.99 4.19 13.09
C LEU A 185 8.01 3.67 11.65
N THR A 186 6.86 3.25 11.12
CA THR A 186 6.72 2.79 9.73
C THR A 186 5.28 2.92 9.25
N LYS A 187 5.11 3.06 7.93
CA LYS A 187 3.81 3.06 7.24
C LYS A 187 3.68 1.82 6.37
N ASP A 188 2.56 1.11 6.52
CA ASP A 188 2.17 -0.04 5.71
C ASP A 188 0.65 -0.23 5.76
N ASN A 189 0.00 -0.24 4.60
CA ASN A 189 -1.46 -0.45 4.52
C ASN A 189 -1.85 -1.92 4.74
N ASN A 190 -0.97 -2.88 4.42
CA ASN A 190 -1.25 -4.30 4.57
C ASN A 190 -1.19 -4.71 6.05
N PHE A 191 -2.29 -5.28 6.58
CA PHE A 191 -2.39 -5.68 7.98
C PHE A 191 -1.32 -6.70 8.40
N ARG A 192 -1.09 -7.75 7.60
CA ARG A 192 -0.15 -8.82 7.94
C ARG A 192 1.28 -8.30 7.96
N SER A 193 1.67 -7.54 6.95
CA SER A 193 2.97 -6.88 6.89
C SER A 193 3.16 -5.91 8.06
N ARG A 194 2.14 -5.09 8.36
CA ARG A 194 2.17 -4.15 9.47
C ARG A 194 2.29 -4.82 10.84
N SER A 195 1.63 -5.95 11.04
CA SER A 195 1.71 -6.73 12.30
C SER A 195 3.10 -7.31 12.53
N ILE A 196 3.75 -7.80 11.46
CA ILE A 196 5.15 -8.26 11.53
C ILE A 196 6.07 -7.08 11.86
N LYS A 197 5.90 -5.94 11.19
CA LYS A 197 6.70 -4.74 11.45
C LYS A 197 6.55 -4.21 12.88
N GLU A 198 5.31 -4.19 13.40
CA GLU A 198 5.05 -3.85 14.80
C GLU A 198 5.82 -4.78 15.75
N ALA A 199 5.76 -6.09 15.52
CA ALA A 199 6.50 -7.04 16.34
C ALA A 199 8.01 -6.83 16.27
N ILE A 200 8.55 -6.54 15.08
CA ILE A 200 9.97 -6.22 14.89
C ILE A 200 10.32 -5.00 15.73
N HIS A 201 9.58 -3.90 15.62
CA HIS A 201 9.81 -2.69 16.41
C HIS A 201 9.69 -2.93 17.92
N ILE A 202 8.75 -3.78 18.38
CA ILE A 202 8.65 -4.16 19.79
C ILE A 202 9.88 -4.97 20.24
N SER A 203 10.43 -5.84 19.38
CA SER A 203 11.57 -6.69 19.70
C SER A 203 12.92 -5.95 19.69
N THR A 204 13.06 -4.95 18.82
CA THR A 204 14.32 -4.19 18.64
C THR A 204 14.34 -2.87 19.40
N SER A 205 13.23 -2.49 20.05
CA SER A 205 13.17 -1.24 20.81
C SER A 205 14.13 -1.25 22.00
N LYS A 206 14.86 -0.15 22.17
CA LYS A 206 15.70 0.12 23.34
C LYS A 206 14.92 0.71 24.52
N HIS A 207 13.68 1.14 24.29
CA HIS A 207 12.83 1.73 25.32
C HIS A 207 12.17 0.66 26.18
N LYS A 208 11.86 1.00 27.44
CA LYS A 208 10.99 0.17 28.26
C LYS A 208 9.57 0.21 27.68
N LEU A 209 8.96 -0.94 27.41
CA LEU A 209 7.68 -1.00 26.67
C LEU A 209 6.47 -1.34 27.55
N MET A 210 5.36 -0.64 27.32
CA MET A 210 4.06 -0.89 27.96
C MET A 210 3.31 -2.10 27.38
N ASN A 211 3.75 -2.61 26.23
CA ASN A 211 3.07 -3.69 25.49
C ASN A 211 2.93 -4.98 26.30
N LYS A 212 1.71 -5.49 26.44
CA LYS A 212 1.45 -6.80 27.06
C LYS A 212 1.92 -7.93 26.16
N ARG A 213 2.24 -9.10 26.73
CA ARG A 213 2.64 -10.28 25.93
C ARG A 213 1.54 -10.73 24.97
N GLU A 214 0.29 -10.74 25.42
CA GLU A 214 -0.87 -11.13 24.60
C GLU A 214 -1.17 -10.20 23.42
N GLU A 215 -0.63 -8.97 23.43
CA GLU A 215 -0.83 -7.99 22.37
C GLU A 215 0.23 -8.11 21.26
N ARG A 216 1.26 -8.94 21.47
CA ARG A 216 2.41 -9.03 20.57
C ARG A 216 2.15 -10.09 19.50
N THR A 217 2.42 -9.74 18.25
CA THR A 217 2.56 -10.76 17.20
C THR A 217 3.87 -11.51 17.41
N GLU A 218 3.83 -12.83 17.36
CA GLU A 218 5.04 -13.64 17.49
C GLU A 218 5.89 -13.57 16.23
N ILE A 219 7.18 -13.29 16.42
CA ILE A 219 8.18 -13.38 15.36
C ILE A 219 8.82 -14.77 15.44
N SER A 220 8.94 -15.44 14.29
CA SER A 220 9.65 -16.71 14.19
C SER A 220 11.08 -16.59 14.74
N SER A 221 11.53 -17.62 15.45
CA SER A 221 12.86 -17.68 16.07
C SER A 221 13.99 -17.41 15.09
N ILE A 222 13.83 -17.79 13.82
CA ILE A 222 14.81 -17.56 12.75
C ILE A 222 15.14 -16.07 12.58
N TRP A 223 14.15 -15.19 12.71
CA TRP A 223 14.36 -13.75 12.54
C TRP A 223 14.94 -13.10 13.79
N LYS A 224 14.80 -13.71 14.97
CA LYS A 224 15.30 -13.13 16.23
C LYS A 224 16.82 -13.02 16.24
N SER A 225 17.53 -13.99 15.67
CA SER A 225 19.00 -13.95 15.57
C SER A 225 19.50 -12.81 14.68
N ILE A 226 18.77 -12.49 13.61
CA ILE A 226 19.12 -11.40 12.67
C ILE A 226 18.82 -10.02 13.28
N LEU A 227 17.79 -9.94 14.12
CA LEU A 227 17.34 -8.67 14.73
C LEU A 227 18.13 -8.27 15.99
N GLN A 228 19.01 -9.14 16.49
CA GLN A 228 19.81 -8.92 17.71
C GLN A 228 21.24 -8.41 17.45
N THR A 229 21.68 -8.35 16.20
CA THR A 229 22.91 -7.66 15.77
C THR A 229 22.71 -6.16 15.62
#